data_AF-A0A7X5N3K3-F1
#
_entry.id   AF-A0A7X5N3K3-F1
#
_cell.length_a   1.000
_cell.length_b   1.000
_cell.length_c   1.000
_cell.angle_alpha   90.00
_cell.angle_beta   90.00
_cell.angle_gamma   90.00
#
_symmetry.space_group_name_H-M   'P 1'
#
loop_
_entity.id
_entity.type
_entity.pdbx_description
1 polymer ?
#
loop_
_entity_poly.entity_id
_entity_poly.type
_entity_poly.pdbx_seq_one_letter_code
_entity_poly.pdbx_strand_id
1 'polypeptide(L)'
;ALMAMDRLPAIVAGIAVLTFCFFGAHSLASSWVGRRARLARAQASSLYLFCYYMGSSVVGAAGGVAWSGLGWPGVTWLVGGCLALALVAGLRLSKLKPVAA
;
A
#
# COMPACT_ATOMS: atom_id res chain seq x y z
N ALA A 1 -0.21 -4.52 15.04
CA ALA A 1 -0.37 -5.53 16.11
C ALA A 1 0.92 -6.33 16.34
N LEU A 2 1.52 -6.98 15.33
CA LEU A 2 2.80 -7.71 15.50
C LEU A 2 4.02 -6.80 15.72
N MET A 3 4.11 -5.67 15.01
CA MET A 3 5.21 -4.70 15.15
C MET A 3 5.17 -3.88 16.44
N ALA A 4 4.10 -4.02 17.23
CA ALA A 4 3.93 -3.35 18.52
C ALA A 4 4.31 -4.26 19.70
N MET A 5 4.75 -5.48 19.43
CA MET A 5 5.22 -6.41 20.47
C MET A 5 6.71 -6.20 20.75
N ASP A 6 7.12 -6.27 22.00
CA ASP A 6 8.53 -6.10 22.43
C ASP A 6 9.45 -7.25 22.02
N ARG A 7 8.93 -8.25 21.31
CA ARG A 7 9.68 -9.41 20.84
C ARG A 7 10.18 -9.16 19.44
N LEU A 8 11.50 -9.00 19.30
CA LEU A 8 12.18 -8.79 18.01
C LEU A 8 11.73 -9.77 16.90
N PRO A 9 11.55 -11.09 17.15
CA PRO A 9 11.08 -12.00 16.10
C PRO A 9 9.68 -11.67 15.57
N ALA A 10 8.78 -11.15 16.43
CA ALA A 10 7.43 -10.77 16.02
C ALA A 10 7.44 -9.52 15.11
N ILE A 11 8.33 -8.57 15.40
CA ILE A 11 8.53 -7.38 14.56
C ILE A 11 9.03 -7.81 13.17
N VAL A 12 10.07 -8.67 13.12
CA VAL A 12 10.62 -9.17 11.85
C VAL A 12 9.57 -9.93 11.05
N ALA A 13 8.80 -10.83 11.68
CA ALA A 13 7.71 -11.54 11.03
C ALA A 13 6.65 -10.57 10.48
N GLY A 14 6.26 -9.55 11.26
CA GLY A 14 5.33 -8.52 10.81
C GLY A 14 5.83 -7.75 9.58
N ILE A 15 7.12 -7.38 9.56
CA ILE A 15 7.74 -6.68 8.42
C ILE A 15 7.79 -7.59 7.20
N ALA A 16 8.15 -8.87 7.37
CA ALA A 16 8.19 -9.84 6.28
C ALA A 16 6.81 -10.01 5.62
N VAL A 17 5.76 -10.20 6.43
CA VAL A 17 4.38 -10.30 5.94
C VAL A 17 3.95 -9.02 5.23
N LEU A 18 4.19 -7.85 5.83
CA LEU A 18 3.85 -6.56 5.22
C LEU A 18 4.53 -6.39 3.86
N THR A 19 5.82 -6.70 3.79
CA THR A 19 6.62 -6.59 2.57
C THR A 19 6.05 -7.50 1.48
N PHE A 20 5.84 -8.78 1.79
CA PHE A 20 5.27 -9.74 0.85
C PHE A 20 3.90 -9.29 0.32
N CYS A 21 2.99 -8.90 1.22
CA CYS A 21 1.65 -8.44 0.85
C CYS A 21 1.69 -7.15 0.02
N PHE A 22 2.58 -6.21 0.35
CA PHE A 22 2.75 -4.96 -0.39
C PHE A 22 3.21 -5.21 -1.83
N PHE A 23 4.25 -6.02 -2.03
CA PHE A 23 4.74 -6.36 -3.38
C PHE A 23 3.67 -7.09 -4.20
N GLY A 24 2.92 -8.00 -3.58
CA GLY A 24 1.80 -8.68 -4.23
C GLY A 24 0.70 -7.70 -4.66
N ALA A 25 0.23 -6.85 -3.74
CA ALA A 25 -0.81 -5.86 -4.01
C ALA A 25 -0.37 -4.83 -5.07
N HIS A 26 0.87 -4.34 -5.00
CA HIS A 26 1.44 -3.40 -5.96
C HIS A 26 1.52 -3.99 -7.37
N SER A 27 1.98 -5.24 -7.49
CA SER A 27 2.07 -5.95 -8.77
C SER A 27 0.69 -6.18 -9.40
N LEU A 28 -0.29 -6.57 -8.57
CA LEU A 28 -1.67 -6.74 -9.00
C LEU A 28 -2.27 -5.40 -9.46
N ALA A 29 -2.12 -4.32 -8.68
CA ALA A 29 -2.63 -3.00 -9.01
C ALA A 29 -2.01 -2.47 -10.32
N SER A 30 -0.69 -2.53 -10.45
CA SER A 30 0.04 -2.09 -11.65
C SER A 30 -0.42 -2.85 -12.91
N SER A 31 -0.51 -4.18 -12.84
CA SER A 31 -1.00 -5.00 -13.96
C SER A 31 -2.47 -4.73 -14.31
N TRP A 32 -3.28 -4.37 -13.31
CA TRP A 32 -4.70 -4.11 -13.50
C TRP A 32 -4.97 -2.77 -14.17
N VAL A 33 -4.21 -1.72 -13.83
CA VAL A 33 -4.27 -0.42 -14.50
C VAL A 33 -4.02 -0.58 -16.00
N GLY A 34 -2.95 -1.30 -16.38
CA GLY A 34 -2.61 -1.56 -17.78
C GLY A 34 -3.67 -2.37 -18.53
N ARG A 35 -4.22 -3.42 -17.92
CA ARG A 35 -5.28 -4.25 -18.52
C ARG A 35 -6.59 -3.49 -18.72
N ARG A 36 -6.90 -2.56 -17.81
CA ARG A 36 -8.19 -1.85 -17.84
C ARG A 36 -8.19 -0.63 -18.75
N ALA A 37 -7.02 -0.04 -19.02
CA ALA A 37 -6.86 1.01 -20.00
C ALA A 37 -7.04 0.45 -21.42
N ARG A 38 -8.18 0.76 -22.05
CA ARG A 38 -8.47 0.42 -23.46
C ARG A 38 -7.78 1.37 -24.44
N LEU A 39 -7.66 2.64 -24.06
CA LEU A 39 -6.98 3.71 -24.78
C LEU A 39 -5.94 4.35 -23.84
N ALA A 40 -4.90 4.98 -24.41
CA ALA A 40 -3.88 5.73 -23.67
C ALA A 40 -3.22 4.96 -22.50
N ARG A 41 -2.90 3.67 -22.69
CA ARG A 41 -2.28 2.80 -21.66
C ARG A 41 -1.05 3.41 -21.00
N ALA A 42 -0.18 4.05 -21.79
CA ALA A 42 1.03 4.70 -21.28
C ALA A 42 0.70 5.83 -20.28
N GLN A 43 -0.34 6.63 -20.54
CA GLN A 43 -0.79 7.69 -19.64
C GLN A 43 -1.45 7.13 -18.38
N ALA A 44 -2.21 6.03 -18.49
CA ALA A 44 -2.79 5.37 -17.33
C ALA A 44 -1.71 4.82 -16.39
N SER A 45 -0.69 4.15 -16.94
CA SER A 45 0.44 3.64 -16.17
C SER A 45 1.29 4.75 -15.57
N SER A 46 1.54 5.85 -16.29
CA SER A 46 2.28 6.99 -15.74
C SER A 46 1.53 7.67 -14.59
N LEU A 47 0.20 7.79 -14.69
CA LEU A 47 -0.62 8.31 -13.59
C LEU A 47 -0.57 7.39 -12.36
N TYR A 48 -0.60 6.07 -12.55
CA TYR A 48 -0.42 5.12 -11.44
C TYR A 48 0.94 5.31 -10.76
N LEU A 49 2.03 5.39 -11.55
CA LEU A 49 3.37 5.60 -11.02
C LEU A 49 3.50 6.95 -10.32
N PHE A 50 2.94 8.02 -10.90
CA PHE A 50 2.89 9.33 -10.28
C PHE A 50 2.23 9.26 -8.90
N CYS A 51 1.03 8.67 -8.81
CA CYS A 51 0.33 8.49 -7.54
C CYS A 51 1.10 7.59 -6.57
N TYR A 52 1.75 6.53 -7.06
CA TYR A 52 2.57 5.63 -6.25
C TYR A 52 3.74 6.36 -5.60
N TYR A 53 4.50 7.14 -6.38
CA TYR A 53 5.64 7.90 -5.87
C TYR A 53 5.20 9.06 -4.98
N MET A 54 4.17 9.80 -5.37
CA MET A 54 3.61 10.88 -4.54
C MET A 54 3.13 10.34 -3.19
N GLY A 55 2.37 9.25 -3.19
CA GLY A 55 1.92 8.60 -1.96
C GLY A 55 3.10 8.11 -1.11
N SER A 56 4.12 7.52 -1.74
CA SER A 56 5.34 7.08 -1.04
C SER A 56 6.10 8.25 -0.40
N SER A 57 6.20 9.40 -1.06
CA SER A 57 6.80 10.61 -0.48
C SER A 57 6.01 11.13 0.71
N VAL A 58 4.68 11.24 0.59
CA VAL A 58 3.81 11.74 1.67
C VAL A 58 3.82 10.80 2.87
N VAL A 59 3.60 9.50 2.65
CA VAL A 59 3.57 8.51 3.74
C VAL A 59 4.97 8.30 4.32
N GLY A 60 6.03 8.38 3.52
CA GLY A 60 7.41 8.33 3.99
C GLY A 60 7.74 9.49 4.93
N ALA A 61 7.40 10.72 4.55
CA ALA A 61 7.57 11.90 5.40
C ALA A 61 6.71 11.81 6.67
N ALA A 62 5.44 11.42 6.54
CA ALA A 62 4.54 11.22 7.68
C ALA A 62 5.03 10.10 8.62
N GLY A 63 5.68 9.06 8.07
CA GLY A 63 6.31 7.99 8.84
C GLY A 63 7.44 8.49 9.72
N GLY A 64 8.28 9.39 9.20
CA GLY A 64 9.30 10.07 9.99
C GLY A 64 8.70 10.86 11.16
N VAL A 65 7.65 11.64 10.90
CA VAL A 65 6.94 12.40 11.94
C VAL A 65 6.29 11.47 12.98
N ALA A 66 5.63 10.40 12.53
CA ALA A 66 4.99 9.42 13.40
C ALA A 66 6.01 8.71 14.30
N TRP A 67 7.19 8.40 13.77
CA TRP A 67 8.30 7.83 14.52
C TRP A 67 8.85 8.81 15.56
N SER A 68 9.11 10.06 15.18
CA SER A 68 9.65 11.08 16.09
C SER A 68 8.72 11.38 17.27
N GLY A 69 7.39 11.32 17.07
CA GLY A 69 6.41 11.58 18.13
C GLY A 69 6.06 10.37 18.98
N LEU A 70 5.72 9.23 18.34
CA LEU A 70 5.10 8.07 19.00
C LEU A 70 5.91 6.77 18.81
N GLY A 71 7.10 6.82 18.21
CA GLY A 71 7.94 5.65 17.95
C GLY A 71 7.25 4.55 17.15
N TRP A 72 7.46 3.30 17.55
CA TRP A 72 6.87 2.11 16.92
C TRP A 72 5.34 2.10 16.88
N PRO A 73 4.61 2.45 17.96
CA PRO A 73 3.16 2.62 17.91
C PRO A 73 2.71 3.60 16.82
N GLY A 74 3.37 4.75 16.69
CA GLY A 74 3.05 5.75 15.66
C GLY A 74 3.13 5.19 14.25
N VAL A 75 4.24 4.52 13.93
CA VAL A 75 4.44 3.87 12.63
C VAL A 75 3.41 2.75 12.41
N THR A 76 3.09 1.98 13.46
CA THR A 76 2.10 0.91 13.37
C THR A 76 0.70 1.46 13.05
N TRP A 77 0.29 2.56 13.67
CA TRP A 77 -0.99 3.20 13.40
C TRP A 77 -1.06 3.81 12.00
N LEU A 78 0.02 4.48 11.56
CA LEU A 78 0.10 5.03 10.22
C LEU A 78 -0.05 3.94 9.15
N VAL A 79 0.77 2.88 9.23
CA VAL A 79 0.73 1.77 8.29
C VAL A 79 -0.61 1.03 8.36
N GLY A 80 -1.12 0.79 9.57
CA GLY A 80 -2.44 0.19 9.77
C GLY A 80 -3.57 1.00 9.13
N GLY A 81 -3.54 2.32 9.23
CA GLY A 81 -4.47 3.23 8.57
C GLY A 81 -4.37 3.15 7.05
N CYS A 82 -3.14 3.17 6.50
CA CYS A 82 -2.93 2.99 5.05
C CYS A 82 -3.47 1.64 4.55
N LEU A 83 -3.25 0.55 5.30
CA LEU A 83 -3.79 -0.77 4.96
C LEU A 83 -5.32 -0.79 5.01
N ALA A 84 -5.94 -0.16 6.00
CA ALA A 84 -7.39 -0.05 6.09
C ALA A 84 -7.97 0.72 4.89
N LEU A 85 -7.36 1.85 4.52
CA LEU A 85 -7.75 2.63 3.33
C LEU A 85 -7.58 1.81 2.04
N ALA A 86 -6.45 1.09 1.90
CA ALA A 86 -6.20 0.22 0.76
C ALA A 86 -7.22 -0.92 0.67
N LEU A 87 -7.60 -1.52 1.80
CA LEU A 87 -8.64 -2.54 1.87
C LEU A 87 -9.99 -1.99 1.42
N VAL A 88 -10.41 -0.84 1.94
CA VAL A 88 -11.67 -0.17 1.53
C VAL A 88 -11.65 0.13 0.04
N ALA A 89 -10.56 0.68 -0.49
CA ALA A 89 -10.40 0.92 -1.91
C ALA A 89 -10.51 -0.38 -2.71
N GLY A 90 -9.83 -1.45 -2.30
CA GLY A 90 -9.91 -2.77 -2.92
C GLY A 90 -11.34 -3.34 -2.93
N LEU A 91 -12.06 -3.24 -1.82
CA LEU A 91 -13.47 -3.67 -1.70
C LEU A 91 -14.44 -2.83 -2.55
N ARG A 92 -14.11 -1.56 -2.80
CA ARG A 92 -14.88 -0.72 -3.74
C ARG A 92 -14.60 -1.12 -5.18
N LEU A 93 -13.34 -1.36 -5.51
CA LEU A 93 -12.90 -1.74 -6.86
C LEU A 93 -13.31 -3.17 -7.25
N SER A 94 -13.47 -4.08 -6.29
CA SER A 94 -13.94 -5.46 -6.53
C SER A 94 -15.36 -5.52 -7.08
N LYS A 95 -16.16 -4.47 -6.91
CA LYS A 95 -17.51 -4.34 -7.48
C LYS A 95 -17.51 -4.00 -8.96
N LEU A 96 -16.37 -3.64 -9.54
CA LEU A 96 -16.31 -3.21 -10.93
C LEU A 96 -16.34 -4.43 -11.86
N LYS A 97 -17.05 -4.32 -12.99
CA LYS A 97 -17.19 -5.41 -13.97
C LYS A 97 -15.82 -5.95 -14.40
N PRO A 98 -15.60 -7.28 -14.37
CA PRO A 98 -14.34 -7.87 -14.83
C PRO A 98 -13.99 -7.37 -16.23
N VAL A 99 -12.71 -7.10 -16.46
CA VAL A 99 -12.21 -6.87 -17.82
C VAL A 99 -12.30 -8.23 -18.52
N ALA A 100 -13.06 -8.32 -19.62
CA ALA A 100 -13.15 -9.54 -20.41
C ALA A 100 -11.73 -10.01 -20.77
N ALA A 101 -11.48 -11.31 -20.61
CA ALA A 101 -10.18 -11.93 -20.86
C ALA A 101 -9.77 -11.78 -22.33
#